data_AF-A0A1I0TIN6-F1
#
_entry.id   AF-A0A1I0TIN6-F1
#
_cell.length_a   1.000
_cell.length_b   1.000
_cell.length_c   1.000
_cell.angle_alpha   90.00
_cell.angle_beta   90.00
_cell.angle_gamma   90.00
#
_symmetry.space_group_name_H-M   'P 1'
#
loop_
_entity.id
_entity.type
_entity.pdbx_description
1 polymer ?
#
loop_
_entity_poly.entity_id
_entity_poly.type
_entity_poly.pdbx_seq_one_letter_code
_entity_poly.pdbx_strand_id
1 'polypeptide(L)'
;MNSILSNLLSLMPIIPPGIVFGACCFFLLKKPSAEAILMTIGSGISLIINILYSFLMPLIMAAQNLTPTEVMKYHTIVGVISFIAGLCFAAGLLILIINTVKRIRSSTINSLKAPIITMSKSQSGLRLCYIFLFTLSILQLACSPRPNIQGKGEDFMQGVWNEDSVAYSHKLSNYTQHHFKFTCDSVYINMVTHSKVNFYEDSCYNNGIWKEYAKGVYRVKGDTLFIGATFTHANYKQKISGCYRIGRYDKNFLISKKSSDSLILESLSDQREIKLTLKEKITCVPKEL
;
A
#
# COMPACT_ATOMS: atom_id res chain seq x y z
N MET A 1 -2.40 16.51 -21.40
CA MET A 1 -2.40 15.05 -21.64
C MET A 1 -3.81 14.67 -22.05
N ASN A 2 -3.99 14.18 -23.28
CA ASN A 2 -5.28 14.19 -24.00
C ASN A 2 -6.38 13.41 -23.25
N SER A 3 -7.56 14.01 -23.11
CA SER A 3 -8.76 13.45 -22.43
C SER A 3 -9.13 12.02 -22.85
N ILE A 4 -8.83 11.68 -24.11
CA ILE A 4 -9.06 10.33 -24.66
C ILE A 4 -8.10 9.30 -24.05
N LEU A 5 -6.83 9.67 -23.82
CA LEU A 5 -5.83 8.78 -23.24
C LEU A 5 -6.13 8.51 -21.76
N SER A 6 -6.61 9.51 -21.01
CA SER A 6 -7.03 9.32 -19.62
C SER A 6 -8.29 8.45 -19.48
N ASN A 7 -9.24 8.59 -20.41
CA ASN A 7 -10.45 7.75 -20.44
C ASN A 7 -10.15 6.31 -20.87
N LEU A 8 -9.14 6.09 -21.73
CA LEU A 8 -8.70 4.74 -22.09
C LEU A 8 -7.96 4.07 -20.93
N LEU A 9 -7.13 4.82 -20.20
CA LEU A 9 -6.37 4.32 -19.07
C LEU A 9 -7.28 3.91 -17.89
N SER A 10 -8.40 4.61 -17.68
CA SER A 10 -9.37 4.28 -16.63
C SER A 10 -10.19 3.01 -16.92
N LEU A 11 -10.22 2.55 -18.18
CA LEU A 11 -10.90 1.31 -18.59
C LEU A 11 -10.00 0.06 -18.50
N MET A 12 -8.67 0.23 -18.39
CA MET A 12 -7.72 -0.88 -18.29
C MET A 12 -8.04 -1.90 -17.18
N PRO A 13 -8.53 -1.51 -15.99
CA PRO A 13 -8.85 -2.47 -14.93
C PRO A 13 -10.09 -3.34 -15.21
N ILE A 14 -10.98 -2.90 -16.11
CA ILE A 14 -12.28 -3.54 -16.37
C ILE A 14 -12.19 -4.56 -17.51
N ILE A 15 -11.29 -4.33 -18.48
CA ILE A 15 -11.15 -5.18 -19.67
C ILE A 15 -10.83 -6.65 -19.31
N PRO A 16 -9.83 -6.95 -18.46
CA PRO A 16 -9.51 -8.34 -18.11
C PRO A 16 -10.67 -9.10 -17.43
N PRO A 17 -11.32 -8.58 -16.35
CA PRO A 17 -12.45 -9.28 -15.75
C PRO A 17 -13.65 -9.39 -16.70
N GLY A 18 -13.85 -8.44 -17.61
CA GLY A 18 -14.89 -8.50 -18.63
C GLY A 18 -14.70 -9.68 -19.61
N ILE A 19 -13.47 -9.90 -20.09
CA ILE A 19 -13.14 -11.03 -20.97
C ILE A 19 -13.35 -12.36 -20.24
N VAL A 20 -12.88 -12.45 -19.00
CA VAL A 20 -13.01 -13.68 -18.19
C VAL A 20 -14.48 -14.02 -17.94
N PHE A 21 -15.28 -13.03 -17.56
CA PHE A 21 -16.72 -13.22 -17.38
C PHE A 21 -17.41 -13.64 -18.68
N GLY A 22 -17.08 -13.00 -19.80
CA GLY A 22 -17.60 -13.36 -21.13
C GLY A 22 -17.29 -14.82 -21.51
N ALA A 23 -16.06 -15.27 -21.26
CA ALA A 23 -15.67 -16.67 -21.48
C ALA A 23 -16.44 -17.64 -20.57
N CYS A 24 -16.67 -17.29 -19.30
CA CYS A 24 -17.46 -18.11 -18.37
C CYS A 24 -18.93 -18.20 -18.80
N CYS A 25 -19.54 -17.08 -19.21
CA CYS A 25 -20.90 -17.06 -19.75
C CYS A 25 -21.02 -17.91 -21.03
N PHE A 26 -20.07 -17.79 -21.96
CA PHE A 26 -20.03 -18.63 -23.15
C PHE A 26 -19.93 -20.12 -22.81
N PHE A 27 -19.10 -20.47 -21.83
CA PHE A 27 -18.95 -21.84 -21.35
C PHE A 27 -20.24 -22.37 -20.72
N LEU A 28 -20.92 -21.55 -19.90
CA LEU A 28 -22.20 -21.88 -19.28
C LEU A 28 -23.30 -22.14 -20.31
N LEU A 29 -23.39 -21.32 -21.35
CA LEU A 29 -24.35 -21.49 -22.45
C LEU A 29 -24.11 -22.78 -23.24
N LYS A 30 -22.84 -23.15 -23.43
CA LYS A 30 -22.49 -24.37 -24.19
C LYS A 30 -22.71 -25.65 -23.38
N LYS A 31 -22.50 -25.61 -22.07
CA LYS A 31 -22.69 -26.78 -21.19
C LYS A 31 -23.05 -26.36 -19.76
N PRO A 32 -24.35 -26.38 -19.39
CA PRO A 32 -24.75 -26.10 -18.01
C PRO A 32 -24.27 -27.24 -17.11
N SER A 33 -23.29 -26.92 -16.28
CA SER A 33 -22.66 -27.84 -15.33
C SER A 33 -22.34 -27.08 -14.05
N ALA A 34 -22.22 -27.79 -12.92
CA ALA A 34 -22.00 -27.15 -11.63
C ALA A 34 -20.72 -26.30 -11.61
N GLU A 35 -19.66 -26.76 -12.28
CA GLU A 35 -18.41 -26.01 -12.46
C GLU A 35 -18.61 -24.71 -13.25
N ALA A 36 -19.41 -24.74 -14.32
CA ALA A 36 -19.69 -23.56 -15.14
C ALA A 36 -20.47 -22.49 -14.37
N ILE A 37 -21.45 -22.91 -13.57
CA ILE A 37 -22.25 -22.01 -12.72
C ILE A 37 -21.34 -21.35 -11.68
N LEU A 38 -20.48 -22.13 -11.01
CA LEU A 38 -19.60 -21.63 -9.95
C LEU A 38 -18.56 -20.63 -10.49
N MET A 39 -17.97 -20.91 -11.67
CA MET A 39 -17.06 -19.99 -12.35
C MET A 39 -17.77 -18.70 -12.80
N THR A 40 -19.00 -18.79 -13.28
CA THR A 40 -19.76 -17.62 -13.75
C THR A 40 -20.15 -16.70 -12.59
N ILE A 41 -20.57 -17.26 -11.45
CA ILE A 41 -20.88 -16.48 -10.24
C ILE A 41 -19.62 -15.79 -9.71
N GLY A 42 -18.51 -16.52 -9.56
CA GLY A 42 -17.25 -15.94 -9.04
C GLY A 42 -16.69 -14.83 -9.93
N SER A 43 -16.68 -15.04 -11.25
CA SER A 43 -16.22 -14.02 -12.20
C SER A 43 -17.18 -12.83 -12.32
N GLY A 44 -18.50 -13.06 -12.20
CA GLY A 44 -19.51 -12.01 -12.21
C GLY A 44 -19.40 -11.08 -11.01
N ILE A 45 -19.27 -11.63 -9.80
CA ILE A 45 -19.06 -10.84 -8.59
C ILE A 45 -17.75 -10.03 -8.68
N SER A 46 -16.67 -10.64 -9.19
CA SER A 46 -15.39 -9.95 -9.39
C SER A 46 -15.51 -8.79 -10.38
N LEU A 47 -16.24 -8.97 -11.48
CA LEU A 47 -16.48 -7.91 -12.47
C LEU A 47 -17.29 -6.75 -11.86
N ILE A 48 -18.37 -7.05 -11.13
CA ILE A 48 -19.21 -6.04 -10.47
C ILE A 48 -18.37 -5.22 -9.47
N ILE A 49 -17.55 -5.88 -8.65
CA ILE A 49 -16.68 -5.19 -7.68
C ILE A 49 -15.69 -4.25 -8.38
N ASN A 50 -15.07 -4.70 -9.48
CA ASN A 50 -14.12 -3.87 -10.23
C ASN A 50 -14.80 -2.65 -10.88
N ILE A 51 -16.03 -2.80 -11.38
CA ILE A 51 -16.83 -1.69 -11.90
C ILE A 51 -17.17 -0.70 -10.78
N LEU A 52 -17.62 -1.20 -9.62
CA LEU A 52 -17.93 -0.36 -8.47
C LEU A 52 -16.70 0.46 -8.01
N TYR A 53 -15.52 -0.15 -7.95
CA TYR A 53 -14.31 0.58 -7.57
C TYR A 53 -13.82 1.56 -8.63
N SER A 54 -13.90 1.20 -9.91
CA SER A 54 -13.35 2.03 -10.98
C SER A 54 -14.24 3.23 -11.30
N PHE A 55 -15.56 3.12 -11.09
CA PHE A 55 -16.52 4.15 -11.48
C PHE A 55 -17.29 4.76 -10.30
N LEU A 56 -17.82 3.93 -9.40
CA LEU A 56 -18.70 4.42 -8.33
C LEU A 56 -17.91 5.11 -7.21
N MET A 57 -16.76 4.55 -6.81
CA MET A 57 -15.97 5.16 -5.73
C MET A 57 -15.44 6.56 -6.04
N PRO A 58 -14.85 6.83 -7.22
CA PRO A 58 -14.47 8.19 -7.61
C PRO A 58 -15.65 9.16 -7.60
N LEU A 59 -16.85 8.72 -7.99
CA LEU A 59 -18.06 9.55 -8.02
C LEU A 59 -18.55 9.88 -6.60
N ILE A 60 -18.53 8.89 -5.70
CA ILE A 60 -18.92 9.07 -4.30
C ILE A 60 -17.93 9.99 -3.58
N MET A 61 -16.61 9.82 -3.81
CA MET A 61 -15.58 10.71 -3.25
C MET A 61 -15.68 12.14 -3.78
N ALA A 62 -16.19 12.34 -5.00
CA ALA A 62 -16.44 13.68 -5.54
C ALA A 62 -17.70 14.34 -4.98
N ALA A 63 -18.72 13.56 -4.61
CA ALA A 63 -20.02 14.05 -4.14
C ALA A 63 -20.11 14.24 -2.61
N GLN A 64 -19.25 13.59 -1.83
CA GLN A 64 -19.27 13.63 -0.36
C GLN A 64 -17.87 13.78 0.25
N ASN A 65 -17.72 14.66 1.24
CA ASN A 65 -16.53 14.74 2.11
C ASN A 65 -16.51 13.56 3.11
N LEU A 66 -16.45 12.33 2.59
CA LEU A 66 -16.43 11.12 3.41
C LEU A 66 -15.17 11.06 4.28
N THR A 67 -15.34 10.63 5.52
CA THR A 67 -14.20 10.44 6.42
C THR A 67 -13.35 9.24 5.96
N PRO A 68 -12.01 9.28 6.07
CA PRO A 68 -11.14 8.16 5.69
C PRO A 68 -11.50 6.84 6.38
N THR A 69 -12.11 6.91 7.56
CA THR A 69 -12.56 5.76 8.35
C THR A 69 -13.74 5.01 7.72
N GLU A 70 -14.65 5.70 7.04
CA GLU A 70 -15.82 5.08 6.40
C GLU A 70 -15.43 4.38 5.09
N VAL A 71 -14.54 5.00 4.33
CA VAL A 71 -13.95 4.43 3.11
C VAL A 71 -13.22 3.12 3.43
N MET A 72 -12.43 3.10 4.51
CA MET A 72 -11.73 1.89 4.94
C MET A 72 -12.68 0.74 5.33
N LYS A 73 -13.81 1.02 5.99
CA LYS A 73 -14.82 0.00 6.30
C LYS A 73 -15.41 -0.62 5.03
N TYR A 74 -15.71 0.20 4.03
CA TYR A 74 -16.24 -0.27 2.75
C TYR A 74 -15.23 -1.18 2.02
N HIS A 75 -13.96 -0.79 1.97
CA HIS A 75 -12.90 -1.60 1.37
C HIS A 75 -12.71 -2.96 2.05
N THR A 76 -12.81 -3.02 3.39
CA THR A 76 -12.71 -4.29 4.12
C THR A 76 -13.84 -5.25 3.79
N ILE A 77 -15.10 -4.78 3.79
CA ILE A 77 -16.27 -5.62 3.51
C ILE A 77 -16.21 -6.17 2.08
N VAL A 78 -15.97 -5.31 1.10
CA VAL A 78 -15.88 -5.70 -0.31
C VAL A 78 -14.66 -6.60 -0.56
N GLY A 79 -13.55 -6.40 0.17
CA GLY A 79 -12.40 -7.28 0.14
C GLY A 79 -12.71 -8.72 0.54
N VAL A 80 -13.51 -8.91 1.60
CA VAL A 80 -13.97 -10.25 2.03
C VAL A 80 -14.86 -10.89 0.96
N ILE A 81 -15.79 -10.14 0.37
CA ILE A 81 -16.66 -10.63 -0.71
C ILE A 81 -15.83 -11.03 -1.94
N SER A 82 -14.83 -10.22 -2.30
CA SER A 82 -13.93 -10.50 -3.42
C SER A 82 -13.11 -11.77 -3.19
N PHE A 83 -12.64 -11.99 -1.96
CA PHE A 83 -11.92 -13.20 -1.60
C PHE A 83 -12.79 -14.46 -1.75
N ILE A 84 -14.03 -14.42 -1.24
CA ILE A 84 -14.99 -15.53 -1.38
C ILE A 84 -15.30 -15.81 -2.85
N ALA A 85 -15.54 -14.77 -3.65
CA ALA A 85 -15.79 -14.90 -5.08
C ALA A 85 -14.60 -15.54 -5.82
N GLY A 86 -13.37 -15.19 -5.43
CA GLY A 86 -12.14 -15.79 -5.95
C GLY A 86 -12.03 -17.28 -5.62
N LEU A 87 -12.37 -17.69 -4.40
CA LEU A 87 -12.40 -19.10 -4.02
C LEU A 87 -13.44 -19.89 -4.81
N CYS A 88 -14.65 -19.33 -5.01
CA CYS A 88 -15.68 -19.96 -5.85
C CYS A 88 -15.18 -20.16 -7.29
N PHE A 89 -14.58 -19.12 -7.89
CA PHE A 89 -14.02 -19.21 -9.24
C PHE A 89 -12.93 -20.31 -9.34
N ALA A 90 -11.98 -20.31 -8.39
CA ALA A 90 -10.89 -21.27 -8.36
C ALA A 90 -11.39 -22.72 -8.20
N ALA A 91 -12.36 -22.96 -7.32
CA ALA A 91 -12.97 -24.27 -7.13
C ALA A 91 -13.66 -24.77 -8.41
N GLY A 92 -14.42 -23.90 -9.09
CA GLY A 92 -15.07 -24.25 -10.35
C GLY A 92 -14.07 -24.60 -11.46
N LEU A 93 -13.00 -23.81 -11.58
CA LEU A 93 -11.92 -24.07 -12.53
C LEU A 93 -11.20 -25.40 -12.24
N LEU A 94 -10.95 -25.71 -10.97
CA LEU A 94 -10.31 -26.95 -10.57
C LEU A 94 -11.17 -28.18 -10.93
N ILE A 95 -12.47 -28.12 -10.65
CA ILE A 95 -13.42 -29.19 -11.01
C ILE A 95 -13.45 -29.37 -12.54
N LEU A 96 -13.46 -28.28 -13.30
CA LEU A 96 -13.40 -28.33 -14.76
C LEU A 96 -12.13 -29.04 -15.26
N ILE A 97 -10.97 -28.72 -14.69
CA ILE A 97 -9.70 -29.36 -15.07
C ILE A 97 -9.74 -30.86 -14.76
N ILE A 98 -10.19 -31.24 -13.56
CA ILE A 98 -10.31 -32.65 -13.15
C ILE A 98 -11.25 -33.42 -14.09
N ASN A 99 -12.42 -32.86 -14.38
CA ASN A 99 -13.40 -33.47 -15.30
C ASN A 99 -12.84 -33.59 -16.72
N THR A 100 -12.11 -32.58 -17.19
CA THR A 100 -11.47 -32.59 -18.52
C THR A 100 -10.39 -33.67 -18.60
N VAL A 101 -9.50 -33.77 -17.60
CA VAL A 101 -8.46 -34.81 -17.54
C VAL A 101 -9.08 -36.21 -17.46
N LYS A 102 -10.13 -36.40 -16.64
CA LYS A 102 -10.86 -37.68 -16.55
C LYS A 102 -11.49 -38.06 -17.88
N ARG A 103 -12.08 -37.10 -18.59
CA ARG A 103 -12.69 -37.31 -19.92
C ARG A 103 -11.65 -37.70 -20.97
N ILE A 104 -10.51 -37.01 -21.00
CA ILE A 104 -9.40 -37.34 -21.91
C ILE A 104 -8.90 -38.76 -21.64
N ARG A 105 -8.66 -39.13 -20.37
CA ARG A 105 -8.22 -40.47 -19.97
C ARG A 105 -9.21 -41.57 -20.39
N SER A 106 -10.51 -41.34 -20.19
CA SER A 106 -11.58 -42.28 -20.60
C SER A 106 -11.65 -42.44 -22.12
N SER A 107 -11.53 -41.33 -22.87
CA SER A 107 -11.50 -41.36 -24.34
C SER A 107 -10.32 -42.16 -24.89
N THR A 108 -9.13 -42.03 -24.27
CA THR A 108 -7.94 -42.80 -24.64
C THR A 108 -8.11 -44.31 -24.34
N ILE A 109 -8.77 -44.66 -23.23
CA ILE A 109 -9.05 -46.07 -22.87
C ILE A 109 -10.09 -46.70 -23.82
N ASN A 110 -11.11 -45.96 -24.25
CA ASN A 110 -12.08 -46.46 -25.22
C ASN A 110 -11.49 -46.62 -26.63
N SER A 111 -10.53 -45.79 -27.03
CA SER A 111 -9.76 -45.99 -28.27
C SER A 111 -8.76 -47.16 -28.22
N LEU A 112 -8.45 -47.68 -27.03
CA LEU A 112 -7.59 -48.85 -26.80
C LEU A 112 -8.34 -50.19 -26.89
N LYS A 113 -9.66 -50.18 -27.18
CA LYS A 113 -10.49 -51.40 -27.32
C LYS A 113 -10.68 -51.86 -28.78
N ALA A 114 -10.07 -51.19 -29.76
CA ALA A 114 -9.84 -51.70 -31.11
C ALA A 114 -8.52 -52.51 -31.14
N PRO A 115 -8.34 -53.51 -32.02
CA PRO A 115 -7.33 -54.54 -31.81
C PRO A 115 -5.90 -53.98 -31.95
N ILE A 116 -5.14 -54.18 -30.87
CA ILE A 116 -3.69 -54.35 -30.75
C ILE A 116 -2.82 -53.58 -31.76
N ILE A 117 -2.27 -52.42 -31.35
CA ILE A 117 -0.85 -52.08 -31.53
C ILE A 117 -0.33 -51.31 -30.29
N THR A 118 0.78 -51.81 -29.79
CA THR A 118 1.68 -51.42 -28.69
C THR A 118 1.73 -49.97 -28.18
N MET A 119 1.71 -49.88 -26.84
CA MET A 119 2.49 -49.01 -25.94
C MET A 119 3.12 -47.71 -26.49
N SER A 120 2.71 -46.58 -25.89
CA SER A 120 3.63 -45.50 -25.51
C SER A 120 3.14 -44.79 -24.24
N LYS A 121 4.03 -44.71 -23.25
CA LYS A 121 3.85 -44.14 -21.91
C LYS A 121 3.44 -42.65 -21.98
N SER A 122 2.24 -42.31 -21.52
CA SER A 122 1.90 -40.93 -21.14
C SER A 122 2.43 -40.64 -19.74
N GLN A 123 3.72 -40.30 -19.69
CA GLN A 123 4.50 -40.03 -18.47
C GLN A 123 4.67 -38.52 -18.20
N SER A 124 3.89 -37.68 -18.89
CA SER A 124 4.18 -36.25 -19.05
C SER A 124 3.52 -35.34 -17.99
N GLY A 125 2.32 -35.67 -17.51
CA GLY A 125 1.59 -34.84 -16.54
C GLY A 125 2.15 -34.91 -15.12
N LEU A 126 2.62 -36.10 -14.69
CA LEU A 126 3.17 -36.30 -13.36
C LEU A 126 4.55 -35.65 -13.19
N ARG A 127 5.36 -35.62 -14.27
CA ARG A 127 6.66 -34.93 -14.30
C ARG A 127 6.51 -33.42 -14.20
N LEU A 128 5.50 -32.84 -14.85
CA LEU A 128 5.24 -31.40 -14.80
C LEU A 128 4.80 -30.93 -13.40
N CYS A 129 3.95 -31.72 -12.72
CA CYS A 129 3.60 -31.47 -11.31
C CYS A 129 4.80 -31.58 -10.37
N TYR A 130 5.68 -32.58 -10.58
CA TYR A 130 6.88 -32.75 -9.75
C TYR A 130 7.86 -31.59 -9.94
N ILE A 131 8.04 -31.11 -11.18
CA ILE A 131 8.88 -29.93 -11.46
C ILE A 131 8.29 -28.69 -10.81
N PHE A 132 6.96 -28.50 -10.84
CA PHE A 132 6.30 -27.35 -10.21
C PHE A 132 6.36 -27.38 -8.67
N LEU A 133 6.20 -28.56 -8.05
CA LEU A 133 6.37 -28.75 -6.61
C LEU A 133 7.83 -28.55 -6.17
N PHE A 134 8.78 -28.97 -7.00
CA PHE A 134 10.20 -28.83 -6.74
C PHE A 134 10.67 -27.37 -6.89
N THR A 135 10.21 -26.64 -7.91
CA THR A 135 10.51 -25.21 -8.06
C THR A 135 9.87 -24.38 -6.95
N LEU A 136 8.66 -24.71 -6.51
CA LEU A 136 8.00 -24.04 -5.37
C LEU A 136 8.76 -24.26 -4.05
N SER A 137 9.38 -25.43 -3.87
CA SER A 137 10.20 -25.75 -2.69
C SER A 137 11.53 -24.97 -2.67
N ILE A 138 12.15 -24.74 -3.84
CA ILE A 138 13.40 -23.96 -3.95
C ILE A 138 13.16 -22.47 -3.67
N LEU A 139 11.99 -21.94 -4.03
CA LEU A 139 11.61 -20.55 -3.74
C LEU A 139 11.47 -20.26 -2.24
N GLN A 140 11.23 -21.27 -1.40
CA GLN A 140 11.15 -21.11 0.06
C GLN A 140 12.53 -20.95 0.72
N LEU A 141 13.60 -21.46 0.10
CA LEU A 141 14.97 -21.37 0.63
C LEU A 141 15.63 -20.00 0.40
N ALA A 142 15.10 -19.19 -0.53
CA ALA A 142 15.57 -17.83 -0.77
C ALA A 142 15.06 -16.82 0.27
N CYS A 143 14.11 -17.21 1.12
CA CYS A 143 13.55 -16.36 2.16
C CYS A 143 14.30 -16.57 3.49
N SER A 144 15.52 -16.03 3.60
CA SER A 144 16.18 -15.98 4.91
C SER A 144 15.51 -14.90 5.77
N PRO A 145 15.15 -15.17 7.05
CA PRO A 145 14.71 -14.13 7.96
C PRO A 145 15.82 -13.09 8.05
N ARG A 146 15.55 -11.85 7.62
CA ARG A 146 16.49 -10.76 7.85
C ARG A 146 16.50 -10.46 9.34
N PRO A 147 17.68 -10.32 9.97
CA PRO A 147 17.73 -9.92 11.37
C PRO A 147 16.96 -8.60 11.54
N ASN A 148 16.09 -8.54 12.56
CA ASN A 148 15.29 -7.36 12.86
C ASN A 148 16.17 -6.32 13.57
N ILE A 149 17.14 -5.79 12.85
CA ILE A 149 18.05 -4.75 13.33
C ILE A 149 17.59 -3.39 12.84
N GLN A 150 17.72 -2.40 13.71
CA GLN A 150 17.49 -1.00 13.36
C GLN A 150 18.39 -0.58 12.18
N GLY A 151 17.83 0.13 11.20
CA GLY A 151 18.60 0.68 10.09
C GLY A 151 19.58 1.74 10.59
N LYS A 152 20.77 1.84 9.98
CA LYS A 152 21.80 2.83 10.40
C LYS A 152 21.39 4.29 10.15
N GLY A 153 20.46 4.53 9.22
CA GLY A 153 20.14 5.87 8.74
C GLY A 153 21.33 6.53 8.02
N GLU A 154 21.23 7.85 7.82
CA GLU A 154 22.27 8.63 7.17
C GLU A 154 23.14 9.35 8.21
N ASP A 155 24.47 9.25 8.08
CA ASP A 155 25.42 9.81 9.07
C ASP A 155 25.27 11.32 9.26
N PHE A 156 25.01 12.05 8.17
CA PHE A 156 24.86 13.51 8.21
C PHE A 156 23.55 13.97 8.84
N MET A 157 22.56 13.08 9.01
CA MET A 157 21.29 13.40 9.66
C MET A 157 21.36 13.18 11.17
N GLN A 158 22.31 12.38 11.67
CA GLN A 158 22.33 11.94 13.06
C GLN A 158 22.53 13.10 14.05
N GLY A 159 21.50 13.43 14.81
CA GLY A 159 21.55 14.54 15.74
C GLY A 159 20.20 15.15 16.10
N VAL A 160 20.26 16.17 16.95
CA VAL A 160 19.16 17.07 17.28
C VAL A 160 19.31 18.34 16.46
N TRP A 161 18.28 18.66 15.68
CA TRP A 161 18.23 19.73 14.71
C TRP A 161 17.07 20.66 15.02
N ASN A 162 17.35 21.94 15.15
CA ASN A 162 16.32 22.92 15.48
C ASN A 162 16.17 23.95 14.37
N GLU A 163 14.92 24.27 14.04
CA GLU A 163 14.58 25.46 13.27
C GLU A 163 14.56 26.68 14.21
N ASP A 164 15.68 27.41 14.27
CA ASP A 164 15.84 28.53 15.20
C ASP A 164 14.87 29.69 14.89
N SER A 165 14.52 29.89 13.62
CA SER A 165 13.58 30.93 13.20
C SER A 165 12.88 30.57 11.89
N VAL A 166 11.64 31.02 11.74
CA VAL A 166 10.86 30.86 10.50
C VAL A 166 10.85 32.20 9.74
N ALA A 167 11.22 32.14 8.46
CA ALA A 167 11.25 33.32 7.61
C ALA A 167 9.87 33.99 7.56
N TYR A 168 9.84 35.32 7.72
CA TYR A 168 8.62 36.13 7.68
C TYR A 168 7.55 35.76 8.73
N SER A 169 7.91 35.09 9.83
CA SER A 169 6.98 34.66 10.90
C SER A 169 6.01 35.77 11.36
N HIS A 170 6.49 37.01 11.46
CA HIS A 170 5.67 38.18 11.84
C HIS A 170 4.55 38.51 10.83
N LYS A 171 4.71 38.18 9.55
CA LYS A 171 3.70 38.39 8.49
C LYS A 171 2.77 37.20 8.29
N LEU A 172 3.13 36.02 8.80
CA LEU A 172 2.34 34.80 8.62
C LEU A 172 1.16 34.77 9.60
N SER A 173 -0.02 34.37 9.10
CA SER A 173 -1.19 34.11 9.93
C SER A 173 -1.09 32.80 10.70
N ASN A 174 -0.35 31.82 10.14
CA ASN A 174 -0.07 30.54 10.76
C ASN A 174 1.29 30.00 10.29
N TYR A 175 2.11 29.50 11.21
CA TYR A 175 3.37 28.82 10.90
C TYR A 175 3.72 27.77 11.96
N THR A 176 4.53 26.78 11.57
CA THR A 176 5.00 25.73 12.45
C THR A 176 6.52 25.69 12.43
N GLN A 177 7.13 25.74 13.62
CA GLN A 177 8.56 25.53 13.83
C GLN A 177 8.84 24.05 14.08
N HIS A 178 9.86 23.51 13.42
CA HIS A 178 10.22 22.10 13.51
C HIS A 178 11.51 21.87 14.30
N HIS A 179 11.46 20.87 15.17
CA HIS A 179 12.63 20.34 15.86
C HIS A 179 12.69 18.85 15.59
N PHE A 180 13.77 18.40 14.96
CA PHE A 180 13.97 17.01 14.61
C PHE A 180 15.04 16.41 15.51
N LYS A 181 14.83 15.16 15.91
CA LYS A 181 15.87 14.31 16.46
C LYS A 181 15.92 13.05 15.61
N PHE A 182 17.03 12.88 14.92
CA PHE A 182 17.32 11.68 14.14
C PHE A 182 18.31 10.81 14.90
N THR A 183 17.97 9.52 15.02
CA THR A 183 18.82 8.52 15.66
C THR A 183 18.67 7.22 14.89
N CYS A 184 19.77 6.74 14.32
CA CYS A 184 19.76 5.64 13.37
C CYS A 184 18.76 5.92 12.25
N ASP A 185 17.78 5.03 12.02
CA ASP A 185 16.67 5.20 11.07
C ASP A 185 15.42 5.88 11.64
N SER A 186 15.43 6.20 12.93
CA SER A 186 14.27 6.72 13.65
C SER A 186 14.29 8.24 13.69
N VAL A 187 13.11 8.83 13.63
CA VAL A 187 12.90 10.27 13.70
C VAL A 187 11.86 10.61 14.76
N TYR A 188 12.17 11.64 15.54
CA TYR A 188 11.31 12.26 16.53
C TYR A 188 11.15 13.73 16.16
N ILE A 189 9.92 14.20 16.13
CA ILE A 189 9.58 15.53 15.60
C ILE A 189 8.78 16.26 16.66
N ASN A 190 9.24 17.46 17.02
CA ASN A 190 8.49 18.39 17.85
C ASN A 190 8.13 19.59 16.99
N MET A 191 6.84 19.87 16.93
CA MET A 191 6.27 20.96 16.14
C MET A 191 5.69 21.97 17.11
N VAL A 192 6.06 23.24 16.95
CA VAL A 192 5.44 24.35 17.67
C VAL A 192 4.71 25.20 16.65
N THR A 193 3.38 25.20 16.71
CA THR A 193 2.55 25.93 15.78
C THR A 193 2.06 27.21 16.43
N HIS A 194 2.20 28.31 15.69
CA HIS A 194 1.73 29.64 16.05
C HIS A 194 0.67 30.08 15.03
N SER A 195 -0.53 30.36 15.49
CA SER A 195 -1.64 30.84 14.68
C SER A 195 -2.23 32.11 15.28
N LYS A 196 -2.43 33.12 14.44
CA LYS A 196 -3.21 34.33 14.77
C LYS A 196 -4.72 34.14 14.59
N VAL A 197 -5.10 33.06 13.91
CA VAL A 197 -6.49 32.72 13.59
C VAL A 197 -6.90 31.52 14.44
N ASN A 198 -8.11 31.61 15.01
CA ASN A 198 -8.66 30.49 15.77
C ASN A 198 -9.29 29.45 14.83
N PHE A 199 -8.61 28.30 14.70
CA PHE A 199 -9.08 27.16 13.90
C PHE A 199 -9.68 26.04 14.74
N TYR A 200 -9.64 26.16 16.07
CA TYR A 200 -10.03 25.09 17.00
C TYR A 200 -11.04 25.60 18.03
N GLU A 201 -11.72 24.69 18.71
CA GLU A 201 -12.53 25.07 19.87
C GLU A 201 -11.66 25.71 20.95
N ASP A 202 -12.24 26.58 21.78
CA ASP A 202 -11.49 27.39 22.77
C ASP A 202 -10.64 26.54 23.72
N SER A 203 -11.10 25.34 24.06
CA SER A 203 -10.37 24.36 24.88
C SER A 203 -9.06 23.87 24.25
N CYS A 204 -8.97 23.91 22.92
CA CYS A 204 -7.82 23.48 22.14
C CYS A 204 -7.04 24.65 21.53
N TYR A 205 -7.55 25.88 21.51
CA TYR A 205 -6.87 26.98 20.84
C TYR A 205 -5.56 27.40 21.50
N ASN A 206 -5.44 27.28 22.83
CA ASN A 206 -4.22 27.59 23.61
C ASN A 206 -3.58 28.94 23.22
N ASN A 207 -4.40 29.98 23.09
CA ASN A 207 -3.99 31.32 22.67
C ASN A 207 -3.21 31.34 21.34
N GLY A 208 -3.55 30.44 20.43
CA GLY A 208 -2.91 30.33 19.12
C GLY A 208 -1.54 29.67 19.14
N ILE A 209 -1.11 29.07 20.26
CA ILE A 209 0.18 28.39 20.36
C ILE A 209 -0.02 26.98 20.88
N TRP A 210 0.39 25.98 20.09
CA TRP A 210 0.32 24.60 20.53
C TRP A 210 1.51 23.76 20.06
N LYS A 211 1.72 22.65 20.77
CA LYS A 211 2.81 21.71 20.52
C LYS A 211 2.25 20.38 20.03
N GLU A 212 2.83 19.88 18.95
CA GLU A 212 2.54 18.57 18.40
C GLU A 212 3.82 17.75 18.34
N TYR A 213 3.66 16.43 18.42
CA TYR A 213 4.77 15.50 18.44
C TYR A 213 4.49 14.42 17.40
N ALA A 214 5.54 13.93 16.74
CA ALA A 214 5.45 12.76 15.89
C ALA A 214 6.69 11.88 16.07
N LYS A 215 6.51 10.57 15.89
CA LYS A 215 7.59 9.58 15.93
C LYS A 215 7.43 8.61 14.77
N GLY A 216 8.54 8.24 14.15
CA GLY A 216 8.54 7.26 13.08
C GLY A 216 9.93 6.94 12.57
N VAL A 217 10.00 6.61 11.30
CA VAL A 217 11.22 6.29 10.58
C VAL A 217 11.41 7.24 9.41
N TYR A 218 12.65 7.39 8.99
CA TYR A 218 12.97 8.17 7.80
C TYR A 218 13.85 7.36 6.84
N ARG A 219 13.87 7.80 5.59
CA ARG A 219 14.78 7.30 4.57
C ARG A 219 15.19 8.44 3.66
N VAL A 220 16.46 8.50 3.31
CA VAL A 220 16.95 9.38 2.25
C VAL A 220 17.11 8.56 0.98
N LYS A 221 16.62 9.09 -0.15
CA LYS A 221 16.84 8.53 -1.48
C LYS A 221 17.20 9.65 -2.43
N GLY A 222 18.44 9.66 -2.90
CA GLY A 222 18.97 10.77 -3.70
C GLY A 222 19.06 12.05 -2.87
N ASP A 223 18.39 13.10 -3.32
CA ASP A 223 18.26 14.40 -2.66
C ASP A 223 16.98 14.52 -1.82
N THR A 224 16.17 13.46 -1.73
CA THR A 224 14.87 13.54 -1.06
C THR A 224 14.86 12.77 0.26
N LEU A 225 14.45 13.46 1.32
CA LEU A 225 14.14 12.90 2.64
C LEU A 225 12.66 12.51 2.70
N PHE A 226 12.40 11.23 2.96
CA PHE A 226 11.07 10.68 3.20
C PHE A 226 10.90 10.43 4.69
N ILE A 227 9.90 11.05 5.30
CA ILE A 227 9.52 10.84 6.70
C ILE A 227 8.18 10.12 6.73
N GLY A 228 8.16 8.95 7.36
CA GLY A 228 6.93 8.22 7.69
C GLY A 228 6.79 8.09 9.19
N ALA A 229 5.93 8.91 9.78
CA ALA A 229 5.71 8.99 11.23
C ALA A 229 4.22 8.98 11.58
N THR A 230 3.94 8.93 12.88
CA THR A 230 2.59 9.03 13.44
C THR A 230 2.59 10.12 14.49
N PHE A 231 1.52 10.92 14.55
CA PHE A 231 1.32 11.89 15.63
C PHE A 231 1.23 11.18 16.99
N THR A 232 1.92 11.74 17.97
CA THR A 232 2.07 11.17 19.31
C THR A 232 1.73 12.21 20.38
N HIS A 233 1.57 11.74 21.60
CA HIS A 233 1.67 12.59 22.79
C HIS A 233 3.14 13.04 23.00
N ALA A 234 3.36 13.94 23.96
CA ALA A 234 4.70 14.45 24.29
C ALA A 234 5.70 13.38 24.73
N ASN A 235 5.20 12.24 25.24
CA ASN A 235 6.01 11.07 25.61
C ASN A 235 6.28 10.11 24.43
N TYR A 236 5.95 10.52 23.20
CA TYR A 236 6.04 9.74 21.97
C TYR A 236 5.24 8.43 21.95
N LYS A 237 4.24 8.29 22.83
CA LYS A 237 3.21 7.24 22.71
C LYS A 237 2.15 7.65 21.70
N GLN A 238 1.59 6.67 21.00
CA GLN A 238 0.59 6.89 19.95
C GLN A 238 -0.58 7.73 20.45
N LYS A 239 -0.98 8.73 19.65
CA LYS A 239 -2.11 9.60 19.92
C LYS A 239 -3.31 9.17 19.07
N ILE A 240 -4.38 8.74 19.74
CA ILE A 240 -5.62 8.27 19.10
C ILE A 240 -6.79 9.26 19.23
N SER A 241 -6.67 10.27 20.11
CA SER A 241 -7.70 11.28 20.36
C SER A 241 -7.09 12.55 20.96
N GLY A 242 -7.90 13.61 21.07
CA GLY A 242 -7.54 14.91 21.64
C GLY A 242 -7.41 16.02 20.59
N CYS A 243 -6.96 17.20 21.04
CA CYS A 243 -6.79 18.39 20.19
C CYS A 243 -5.74 18.19 19.08
N TYR A 244 -5.87 18.92 17.97
CA TYR A 244 -4.90 18.97 16.84
C TYR A 244 -4.79 17.67 16.03
N ARG A 245 -3.73 17.54 15.23
CA ARG A 245 -3.58 16.44 14.28
C ARG A 245 -3.37 15.10 14.98
N ILE A 246 -3.94 14.05 14.39
CA ILE A 246 -3.82 12.65 14.78
C ILE A 246 -3.58 11.80 13.52
N GLY A 247 -3.16 10.55 13.71
CA GLY A 247 -2.88 9.65 12.58
C GLY A 247 -1.47 9.84 12.02
N ARG A 248 -1.31 9.68 10.71
CA ARG A 248 0.00 9.67 10.05
C ARG A 248 0.55 11.07 9.79
N TYR A 249 1.85 11.23 10.01
CA TYR A 249 2.67 12.33 9.56
C TYR A 249 3.57 11.79 8.45
N ASP A 250 3.14 11.93 7.20
CA ASP A 250 3.93 11.58 6.04
C ASP A 250 4.36 12.87 5.32
N LYS A 251 5.67 13.14 5.31
CA LYS A 251 6.24 14.35 4.72
C LYS A 251 7.51 14.03 3.95
N ASN A 252 7.64 14.70 2.81
CA ASN A 252 8.80 14.58 1.94
C ASN A 252 9.46 15.94 1.80
N PHE A 253 10.76 15.97 1.94
CA PHE A 253 11.57 17.19 1.84
C PHE A 253 12.69 16.98 0.83
N LEU A 254 12.93 18.00 0.00
CA LEU A 254 14.16 18.11 -0.77
C LEU A 254 15.27 18.58 0.16
N ILE A 255 16.44 17.95 0.08
CA ILE A 255 17.64 18.33 0.83
C ILE A 255 18.42 19.33 -0.03
N SER A 256 18.08 20.61 0.08
CA SER A 256 18.65 21.67 -0.74
C SER A 256 20.11 21.96 -0.37
N LYS A 257 20.47 21.85 0.91
CA LYS A 257 21.85 22.02 1.38
C LYS A 257 22.12 21.17 2.61
N LYS A 258 23.31 20.58 2.69
CA LYS A 258 23.82 19.87 3.86
C LYS A 258 25.25 20.31 4.19
N SER A 259 25.49 20.57 5.47
CA SER A 259 26.78 20.91 6.08
C SER A 259 26.94 20.11 7.38
N SER A 260 28.06 20.27 8.09
CA SER A 260 28.29 19.64 9.40
C SER A 260 27.37 20.16 10.50
N ASP A 261 26.87 21.39 10.37
CA ASP A 261 26.13 22.14 11.40
C ASP A 261 24.80 22.71 10.90
N SER A 262 24.56 22.68 9.59
CA SER A 262 23.39 23.27 8.95
C SER A 262 22.79 22.33 7.92
N LEU A 263 21.46 22.25 7.93
CA LEU A 263 20.68 21.43 7.02
C LEU A 263 19.51 22.28 6.53
N ILE A 264 19.35 22.38 5.21
CA ILE A 264 18.25 23.11 4.60
C ILE A 264 17.35 22.09 3.91
N LEU A 265 16.11 22.03 4.38
CA LEU A 265 15.06 21.17 3.86
C LEU A 265 14.00 22.02 3.19
N GLU A 266 13.60 21.66 1.98
CA GLU A 266 12.48 22.30 1.29
C GLU A 266 11.30 21.34 1.22
N SER A 267 10.15 21.75 1.74
CA SER A 267 8.95 20.93 1.72
C SER A 267 8.43 20.75 0.30
N LEU A 268 8.25 19.50 -0.13
CA LEU A 268 7.70 19.20 -1.46
C LEU A 268 6.20 19.50 -1.57
N SER A 269 5.51 19.77 -0.44
CA SER A 269 4.08 20.09 -0.44
C SER A 269 3.79 21.57 -0.67
N ASP A 270 4.60 22.46 -0.10
CA ASP A 270 4.34 23.91 -0.05
C ASP A 270 5.58 24.77 -0.36
N GLN A 271 6.68 24.15 -0.83
CA GLN A 271 7.93 24.80 -1.25
C GLN A 271 8.55 25.72 -0.18
N ARG A 272 8.19 25.50 1.09
CA ARG A 272 8.75 26.27 2.20
C ARG A 272 10.10 25.69 2.60
N GLU A 273 11.06 26.59 2.78
CA GLU A 273 12.38 26.26 3.28
C GLU A 273 12.39 26.21 4.81
N ILE A 274 12.92 25.13 5.36
CA ILE A 274 13.14 24.87 6.77
C ILE A 274 14.65 24.85 6.98
N LYS A 275 15.15 25.87 7.68
CA LYS A 275 16.57 26.02 8.01
C LYS A 275 16.83 25.41 9.37
N LEU A 276 17.57 24.32 9.39
CA LEU A 276 17.90 23.58 10.59
C LEU A 276 19.36 23.79 10.99
N THR A 277 19.56 24.02 12.28
CA THR A 277 20.89 24.11 12.90
C THR A 277 21.08 22.90 13.81
N LEU A 278 22.23 22.23 13.70
CA LEU A 278 22.60 21.12 14.58
C LEU A 278 22.85 21.66 15.99
N LYS A 279 22.18 21.08 16.99
CA LYS A 279 22.36 21.41 18.41
C LYS A 279 23.15 20.34 19.13
N GLU A 280 22.96 19.08 18.76
CA GLU A 280 23.64 17.95 19.39
C GLU A 280 23.89 16.87 18.33
N LYS A 281 25.13 16.39 18.25
CA LYS A 281 25.48 15.27 17.36
C LYS A 281 25.22 13.95 18.06
N ILE A 282 24.48 13.06 17.40
CA ILE A 282 24.20 11.70 17.91
C ILE A 282 25.00 10.71 17.07
N THR A 283 25.56 9.68 17.70
CA THR A 283 26.17 8.56 16.97
C THR A 283 25.20 7.39 16.98
N CYS A 284 24.85 6.86 15.81
CA CYS A 284 23.98 5.70 15.73
C CYS A 284 24.70 4.45 16.25
N VAL A 285 24.10 3.80 17.25
CA VAL A 285 24.44 2.44 17.67
C VAL A 285 23.21 1.59 17.40
N PRO A 286 23.17 0.85 16.27
CA PRO A 286 22.02 0.03 15.89
C PRO A 286 21.65 -0.96 17.00
N LYS A 287 20.35 -1.07 17.28
CA LYS A 287 19.80 -2.00 18.27
C LYS A 287 18.94 -3.05 17.56
N GLU A 288 18.81 -4.21 18.19
CA GLU A 288 17.79 -5.18 17.82
C GLU A 288 16.41 -4.65 18.20
N LEU A 289 15.42 -4.84 17.30
CA LEU A 289 14.04 -4.35 17.39
C LEU A 289 13.08 -5.42 17.87
#